data_AF-I1J353-F1
#
_entry.id   AF-I1J353-F1
#
_cell.length_a   1.000
_cell.length_b   1.000
_cell.length_c   1.000
_cell.angle_alpha   90.00
_cell.angle_beta   90.00
_cell.angle_gamma   90.00
#
_symmetry.space_group_name_H-M   'P 1'
#
loop_
_entity.id
_entity.type
_entity.pdbx_description
1 polymer ?
#
loop_
_entity_poly.entity_id
_entity_poly.type
_entity_poly.pdbx_seq_one_letter_code
_entity_poly.pdbx_strand_id
1 'polypeptide(L)'
;MASSLARLGAALQPRARPLAAASRRILLPQGGRWDPAAAASRPASLYACKCQVHSNVKVSPPTSEVKDGGNSSQSWRIKMLYDGDCPLCMREVNMLRERNKSYGAINFVDISSKDYTPKDNQGLDYETAMGRIHAILADGTIVTDVEAFRRLYEEVGLGWVYAVTKYEPVSTIANAVYGVWAKYRMEVTGRPPLEEIFAARRQAGECKDDKACKM
;
A
#
# COMPACT_ATOMS: atom_id res chain seq x y z
N MET A 1 -5.11 11.06 -78.99
CA MET A 1 -5.42 9.63 -78.73
C MET A 1 -4.25 9.05 -77.97
N ALA A 2 -4.53 8.42 -76.82
CA ALA A 2 -3.59 8.28 -75.71
C ALA A 2 -2.59 7.13 -75.84
N SER A 3 -1.48 7.37 -75.15
CA SER A 3 -0.24 6.64 -74.91
C SER A 3 -0.32 5.22 -74.33
N SER A 4 0.57 4.35 -74.83
CA SER A 4 1.70 3.70 -74.13
C SER A 4 1.52 2.90 -72.81
N LEU A 5 2.00 1.63 -72.89
CA LEU A 5 2.76 0.81 -71.92
C LEU A 5 2.11 0.17 -70.67
N ALA A 6 2.23 -1.17 -70.58
CA ALA A 6 2.80 -1.93 -69.43
C ALA A 6 2.70 -3.45 -69.73
N ARG A 7 3.81 -4.16 -69.99
CA ARG A 7 4.75 -4.86 -69.07
C ARG A 7 4.26 -6.22 -68.55
N LEU A 8 5.13 -7.22 -68.81
CA LEU A 8 5.12 -8.60 -68.35
C LEU A 8 5.09 -8.74 -66.82
N GLY A 9 4.49 -9.82 -66.32
CA GLY A 9 4.70 -10.32 -64.96
C GLY A 9 4.05 -11.68 -64.74
N ALA A 10 4.86 -12.75 -64.73
CA ALA A 10 4.46 -14.13 -64.52
C ALA A 10 3.86 -14.36 -63.12
N ALA A 11 2.72 -15.03 -63.05
CA ALA A 11 2.07 -15.43 -61.81
C ALA A 11 2.76 -16.66 -61.21
N LEU A 12 3.57 -16.47 -60.17
CA LEU A 12 3.99 -17.52 -59.25
C LEU A 12 2.87 -17.75 -58.22
N GLN A 13 2.31 -18.96 -58.20
CA GLN A 13 1.45 -19.44 -57.13
C GLN A 13 2.29 -19.88 -55.92
N PRO A 14 1.98 -19.50 -54.68
CA PRO A 14 2.66 -20.01 -53.50
C PRO A 14 2.10 -21.38 -53.09
N ARG A 15 2.99 -22.39 -53.09
CA ARG A 15 2.75 -23.70 -52.47
C ARG A 15 2.64 -23.55 -50.95
N ALA A 16 1.48 -23.87 -50.38
CA ALA A 16 1.30 -24.00 -48.94
C ALA A 16 2.06 -25.23 -48.42
N ARG A 17 2.94 -25.03 -47.43
CA ARG A 17 3.55 -26.09 -46.62
C ARG A 17 2.66 -26.36 -45.40
N PRO A 18 2.41 -27.62 -45.02
CA PRO A 18 1.72 -27.91 -43.77
C PRO A 18 2.65 -27.63 -42.58
N LEU A 19 2.19 -26.82 -41.63
CA LEU A 19 2.84 -26.63 -40.34
C LEU A 19 2.44 -27.80 -39.43
N ALA A 20 3.43 -28.61 -39.07
CA ALA A 20 3.30 -29.66 -38.06
C ALA A 20 3.02 -29.04 -36.68
N ALA A 21 1.97 -29.51 -36.02
CA ALA A 21 1.62 -29.15 -34.66
C ALA A 21 2.62 -29.79 -33.67
N ALA A 22 3.47 -28.97 -33.06
CA ALA A 22 4.34 -29.38 -31.96
C ALA A 22 3.60 -29.21 -30.62
N SER A 23 3.00 -30.28 -30.10
CA SER A 23 2.51 -30.32 -28.72
C SER A 23 3.69 -30.32 -27.74
N ARG A 24 4.03 -29.16 -27.18
CA ARG A 24 4.88 -29.10 -25.98
C ARG A 24 4.07 -29.57 -24.78
N ARG A 25 4.35 -30.79 -24.29
CA ARG A 25 4.01 -31.20 -22.92
C ARG A 25 4.77 -30.29 -21.96
N ILE A 26 4.04 -29.51 -21.17
CA ILE A 26 4.58 -28.81 -20.00
C ILE A 26 4.75 -29.86 -18.90
N LEU A 27 6.00 -30.22 -18.59
CA LEU A 27 6.32 -30.95 -17.36
C LEU A 27 6.12 -30.00 -16.18
N LEU A 28 5.21 -30.33 -15.27
CA LEU A 28 5.14 -29.72 -13.95
C LEU A 28 6.37 -30.13 -13.12
N PRO A 29 7.07 -29.20 -12.44
CA PRO A 29 8.10 -29.56 -11.49
C PRO A 29 7.44 -30.15 -10.24
N GLN A 30 7.75 -31.43 -9.98
CA GLN A 30 7.42 -32.13 -8.74
C GLN A 30 8.13 -31.48 -7.56
N GLY A 31 7.46 -31.43 -6.41
CA GLY A 31 7.84 -30.66 -5.22
C GLY A 31 9.25 -30.92 -4.69
N GLY A 32 9.97 -29.82 -4.45
CA GLY A 32 11.23 -29.77 -3.71
C GLY A 32 10.98 -29.63 -2.20
N ARG A 33 11.50 -30.61 -1.46
CA ARG A 33 11.61 -30.69 0.00
C ARG A 33 12.59 -29.64 0.50
N TRP A 34 12.25 -28.95 1.60
CA TRP A 34 13.09 -27.93 2.24
C TRP A 34 14.09 -28.58 3.20
N ASP A 35 15.39 -28.44 2.93
CA ASP A 35 16.49 -28.88 3.81
C ASP A 35 17.03 -27.68 4.63
N PRO A 36 16.98 -27.69 5.99
CA PRO A 36 17.31 -26.52 6.81
C PRO A 36 18.78 -26.48 7.31
N ALA A 37 19.76 -26.82 6.47
CA ALA A 37 21.17 -26.95 6.91
C ALA A 37 22.23 -26.31 6.00
N ALA A 38 21.88 -25.32 5.17
CA ALA A 38 22.83 -24.61 4.32
C ALA A 38 22.88 -23.10 4.60
N ALA A 39 23.14 -22.74 5.86
CA ALA A 39 23.51 -21.38 6.25
C ALA A 39 24.96 -21.40 6.76
N ALA A 40 25.91 -21.38 5.84
CA ALA A 40 27.31 -21.15 6.18
C ALA A 40 28.00 -20.32 5.09
N SER A 41 28.68 -19.28 5.56
CA SER A 41 29.83 -18.64 4.92
C SER A 41 29.55 -17.68 3.76
N ARG A 42 29.47 -16.37 4.07
CA ARG A 42 29.85 -15.31 3.12
C ARG A 42 30.96 -14.46 3.73
N PRO A 43 32.04 -14.16 2.98
CA PRO A 43 33.24 -13.51 3.52
C PRO A 43 33.03 -12.01 3.73
N ALA A 44 33.68 -11.49 4.76
CA ALA A 44 33.77 -10.08 5.08
C ALA A 44 34.48 -9.30 3.97
N SER A 45 33.79 -8.30 3.40
CA SER A 45 34.37 -7.37 2.44
C SER A 45 35.16 -6.29 3.17
N LEU A 46 36.49 -6.34 2.98
CA LEU A 46 37.46 -5.36 3.44
C LEU A 46 37.29 -4.04 2.68
N TYR A 47 36.55 -3.10 3.26
CA TYR A 47 36.78 -1.68 3.01
C TYR A 47 36.86 -0.95 4.35
N ALA A 48 38.09 -0.92 4.87
CA ALA A 48 38.46 -0.12 6.03
C ALA A 48 38.53 1.36 5.62
N CYS A 49 37.51 2.14 5.95
CA CYS A 49 37.60 3.60 5.93
C CYS A 49 38.01 4.06 7.34
N LYS A 50 39.28 4.39 7.52
CA LYS A 50 39.81 5.01 8.76
C LYS A 50 39.38 6.48 8.78
N CYS A 51 38.41 6.83 9.61
CA CYS A 51 38.21 8.20 10.08
C CYS A 51 38.72 8.28 11.52
N GLN A 52 39.86 8.94 11.69
CA GLN A 52 40.43 9.23 13.00
C GLN A 52 39.90 10.60 13.43
N VAL A 53 39.04 10.62 14.45
CA VAL A 53 38.58 11.85 15.09
C VAL A 53 39.12 11.85 16.52
N HIS A 54 40.13 12.68 16.75
CA HIS A 54 40.51 13.10 18.10
C HIS A 54 39.68 14.34 18.45
N SER A 55 38.77 14.19 19.42
CA SER A 55 38.29 15.33 20.21
C SER A 55 37.72 14.82 21.53
N ASN A 56 38.49 15.02 22.58
CA ASN A 56 38.11 14.74 23.96
C ASN A 56 37.15 15.84 24.42
N VAL A 57 35.84 15.57 24.43
CA VAL A 57 34.84 16.46 25.03
C VAL A 57 34.21 15.74 26.21
N LYS A 58 34.60 16.21 27.40
CA LYS A 58 34.04 15.83 28.68
C LYS A 58 32.81 16.69 28.92
N VAL A 59 31.62 16.12 28.80
CA VAL A 59 30.38 16.72 29.30
C VAL A 59 29.60 15.65 30.06
N SER A 60 29.41 15.88 31.35
CA SER A 60 28.44 15.20 32.22
C SER A 60 27.19 16.12 32.36
N PRO A 61 26.06 15.62 32.88
CA PRO A 61 24.82 15.42 32.13
C PRO A 61 23.77 16.53 32.38
N PRO A 62 22.69 16.56 31.58
CA PRO A 62 21.38 16.74 32.15
C PRO A 62 20.58 15.45 32.00
N THR A 63 20.21 14.88 33.15
CA THR A 63 19.11 13.93 33.30
C THR A 63 17.86 14.53 32.68
N SER A 64 17.48 14.01 31.53
CA SER A 64 16.15 14.13 30.96
C SER A 64 15.82 12.72 30.49
N GLU A 65 15.05 12.03 31.31
CA GLU A 65 14.52 10.71 31.01
C GLU A 65 13.61 10.82 29.78
N VAL A 66 14.19 10.67 28.60
CA VAL A 66 13.42 10.24 27.43
C VAL A 66 13.06 8.79 27.73
N LYS A 67 11.80 8.58 28.12
CA LYS A 67 11.17 7.27 28.10
C LYS A 67 11.21 6.77 26.65
N ASP A 68 12.26 6.04 26.33
CA ASP A 68 12.36 5.27 25.11
C ASP A 68 11.34 4.12 25.22
N GLY A 69 10.13 4.42 24.76
CA GLY A 69 8.99 3.52 24.78
C GLY A 69 9.20 2.40 23.75
N GLY A 70 9.94 1.37 24.17
CA GLY A 70 9.77 -0.01 23.70
C GLY A 70 9.70 -0.19 22.18
N ASN A 71 10.80 0.07 21.46
CA ASN A 71 10.92 -0.33 20.07
C ASN A 71 11.12 -1.85 19.97
N SER A 72 10.01 -2.57 20.07
CA SER A 72 9.93 -3.99 19.72
C SER A 72 9.95 -4.13 18.20
N SER A 73 11.15 -4.13 17.62
CA SER A 73 11.49 -4.62 16.28
C SER A 73 10.32 -4.64 15.26
N GLN A 74 9.68 -3.50 15.02
CA GLN A 74 8.60 -3.44 14.04
C GLN A 74 9.24 -3.56 12.65
N SER A 75 8.89 -4.61 11.91
CA SER A 75 9.38 -4.84 10.53
C SER A 75 8.81 -3.84 9.53
N TRP A 76 7.76 -3.10 9.92
CA TRP A 76 7.08 -2.10 9.11
C TRP A 76 7.54 -0.68 9.48
N ARG A 77 7.44 0.23 8.50
CA ARG A 77 7.82 1.65 8.60
C ARG A 77 6.61 2.54 8.88
N ILE A 78 5.47 2.16 8.33
CA ILE A 78 4.20 2.86 8.50
C ILE A 78 3.05 1.85 8.61
N LYS A 79 2.06 2.18 9.42
CA LYS A 79 0.80 1.44 9.55
C LYS A 79 -0.32 2.27 8.92
N MET A 80 -1.07 1.68 8.00
CA MET A 80 -2.23 2.28 7.36
C MET A 80 -3.51 1.78 8.04
N LEU A 81 -4.30 2.69 8.61
CA LEU A 81 -5.65 2.38 9.05
C LEU A 81 -6.60 2.61 7.86
N TYR A 82 -7.35 1.57 7.49
CA TYR A 82 -8.28 1.63 6.37
C TYR A 82 -9.62 0.97 6.73
N ASP A 83 -10.65 1.28 5.97
CA ASP A 83 -11.98 0.71 6.12
C ASP A 83 -12.23 -0.39 5.09
N GLY A 84 -12.32 -1.65 5.55
CA GLY A 84 -12.56 -2.81 4.71
C GLY A 84 -13.93 -2.84 4.04
N ASP A 85 -14.92 -2.15 4.60
CA ASP A 85 -16.29 -2.11 4.09
C ASP A 85 -16.50 -1.01 3.04
N CYS A 86 -15.45 -0.23 2.74
CA CYS A 86 -15.45 0.86 1.77
C CYS A 86 -14.82 0.41 0.43
N PRO A 87 -15.61 0.21 -0.66
CA PRO A 87 -15.07 -0.28 -1.93
C PRO A 87 -14.01 0.63 -2.57
N LEU A 88 -14.11 1.94 -2.38
CA LEU A 88 -13.10 2.89 -2.86
C LEU A 88 -11.80 2.77 -2.07
N CYS A 89 -11.91 2.65 -0.74
CA CYS A 89 -10.78 2.47 0.15
C CYS A 89 -10.06 1.16 -0.19
N MET A 90 -10.82 0.10 -0.49
CA MET A 90 -10.25 -1.20 -0.87
C MET A 90 -9.53 -1.19 -2.22
N ARG A 91 -9.97 -0.40 -3.21
CA ARG A 91 -9.23 -0.24 -4.48
C ARG A 91 -7.82 0.30 -4.22
N GLU A 92 -7.74 1.34 -3.39
CA GLU A 92 -6.49 1.97 -2.99
C GLU A 92 -5.61 1.01 -2.17
N VAL A 93 -6.18 0.35 -1.16
CA VAL A 93 -5.48 -0.62 -0.31
C VAL A 93 -4.94 -1.80 -1.12
N ASN A 94 -5.71 -2.34 -2.08
CA ASN A 94 -5.26 -3.45 -2.91
C ASN A 94 -4.08 -3.04 -3.81
N MET A 95 -4.14 -1.84 -4.39
CA MET A 95 -3.03 -1.29 -5.17
C MET A 95 -1.77 -1.12 -4.30
N LEU A 96 -1.90 -0.58 -3.09
CA LEU A 96 -0.79 -0.40 -2.16
C LEU A 96 -0.25 -1.76 -1.68
N ARG A 97 -1.12 -2.73 -1.36
CA ARG A 97 -0.74 -4.09 -0.98
C ARG A 97 0.09 -4.78 -2.06
N GLU A 98 -0.33 -4.69 -3.32
CA GLU A 98 0.38 -5.31 -4.43
C GLU A 98 1.80 -4.75 -4.55
N ARG A 99 1.95 -3.43 -4.48
CA ARG A 99 3.28 -2.80 -4.50
C ARG A 99 4.09 -3.13 -3.25
N ASN A 100 3.46 -3.12 -2.08
CA ASN A 100 4.09 -3.40 -0.81
C ASN A 100 4.67 -4.83 -0.72
N LYS A 101 4.28 -5.78 -1.58
CA LYS A 101 4.94 -7.10 -1.66
C LYS A 101 6.45 -6.99 -1.90
N SER A 102 6.89 -5.98 -2.65
CA SER A 102 8.32 -5.77 -2.95
C SER A 102 9.04 -4.93 -1.89
N TYR A 103 8.31 -4.09 -1.15
CA TYR A 103 8.89 -3.15 -0.17
C TYR A 103 8.81 -3.67 1.27
N GLY A 104 7.70 -4.30 1.65
CA GLY A 104 7.45 -4.78 3.01
C GLY A 104 7.33 -3.67 4.06
N ALA A 105 7.07 -2.43 3.66
CA ALA A 105 7.15 -1.25 4.51
C ALA A 105 5.82 -0.90 5.20
N ILE A 106 4.68 -1.23 4.59
CA ILE A 106 3.35 -0.88 5.10
C ILE A 106 2.71 -2.04 5.87
N ASN A 107 2.25 -1.78 7.08
CA ASN A 107 1.33 -2.64 7.83
C ASN A 107 -0.12 -2.17 7.61
N PHE A 108 -1.01 -3.05 7.16
CA PHE A 108 -2.39 -2.71 6.85
C PHE A 108 -3.32 -3.17 7.96
N VAL A 109 -4.08 -2.26 8.57
CA VAL A 109 -5.02 -2.55 9.64
C VAL A 109 -6.43 -2.14 9.23
N ASP A 110 -7.33 -3.11 9.27
CA ASP A 110 -8.74 -2.92 8.96
C ASP A 110 -9.50 -2.40 10.19
N ILE A 111 -10.10 -1.22 10.06
CA ILE A 111 -10.90 -0.58 11.10
C ILE A 111 -12.29 -1.23 11.19
N SER A 112 -12.82 -1.77 10.08
CA SER A 112 -14.15 -2.39 10.09
C SER A 112 -14.14 -3.74 10.81
N SER A 113 -12.96 -4.38 10.91
CA SER A 113 -12.76 -5.62 11.65
C SER A 113 -13.27 -5.55 13.10
N LYS A 114 -13.78 -6.69 13.57
CA LYS A 114 -14.21 -6.86 14.98
C LYS A 114 -13.02 -6.91 15.93
N ASP A 115 -11.83 -7.20 15.41
CA ASP A 115 -10.60 -7.32 16.18
C ASP A 115 -9.85 -5.97 16.29
N TYR A 116 -10.40 -4.89 15.73
CA TYR A 116 -9.82 -3.56 15.85
C TYR A 116 -9.87 -3.08 17.31
N THR A 117 -8.69 -2.82 17.90
CA THR A 117 -8.58 -2.20 19.22
C THR A 117 -7.90 -0.84 19.13
N PRO A 118 -8.43 0.20 19.80
CA PRO A 118 -7.75 1.51 19.87
C PRO A 118 -6.39 1.43 20.56
N LYS A 119 -6.24 0.51 21.52
CA LYS A 119 -5.00 0.31 22.29
C LYS A 119 -3.80 -0.01 21.40
N ASP A 120 -4.00 -0.83 20.37
CA ASP A 120 -2.93 -1.23 19.45
C ASP A 120 -2.66 -0.19 18.34
N ASN A 121 -3.47 0.86 18.29
CA ASN A 121 -3.49 1.87 17.22
C ASN A 121 -3.43 3.29 17.76
N GLN A 122 -2.56 3.51 18.77
CA GLN A 122 -2.25 4.83 19.35
C GLN A 122 -3.46 5.55 19.96
N GLY A 123 -4.44 4.79 20.46
CA GLY A 123 -5.65 5.33 21.07
C GLY A 123 -6.68 5.86 20.08
N LEU A 124 -6.51 5.61 18.78
CA LEU A 124 -7.51 5.98 17.77
C LEU A 124 -8.75 5.11 17.93
N ASP A 125 -9.81 5.71 18.45
CA ASP A 125 -11.12 5.07 18.54
C ASP A 125 -11.71 4.84 17.15
N TYR A 126 -12.72 3.96 17.09
CA TYR A 126 -13.35 3.58 15.83
C TYR A 126 -13.97 4.78 15.09
N GLU A 127 -14.62 5.70 15.80
CA GLU A 127 -15.32 6.82 15.18
C GLU A 127 -14.32 7.81 14.56
N THR A 128 -13.24 8.11 15.28
CA THR A 128 -12.14 8.94 14.76
C THR A 128 -11.47 8.27 13.56
N ALA A 129 -11.11 6.99 13.66
CA ALA A 129 -10.41 6.25 12.60
C ALA A 129 -11.25 6.13 11.32
N MET A 130 -12.57 6.00 11.46
CA MET A 130 -13.53 5.95 10.35
C MET A 130 -13.73 7.30 9.64
N GLY A 131 -13.62 8.42 10.36
CA GLY A 131 -13.96 9.73 9.83
C GLY A 131 -12.99 10.23 8.75
N ARG A 132 -11.71 9.88 8.85
CA ARG A 132 -10.63 10.31 7.93
C ARG A 132 -9.59 9.20 7.76
N ILE A 133 -8.73 9.31 6.75
CA ILE A 133 -7.58 8.39 6.65
C ILE A 133 -6.54 8.71 7.71
N HIS A 134 -6.00 7.65 8.32
CA HIS A 134 -4.93 7.74 9.32
C HIS A 134 -3.78 6.82 8.94
N ALA A 135 -2.56 7.30 9.15
CA ALA A 135 -1.37 6.45 9.14
C ALA A 135 -0.52 6.71 10.39
N ILE A 136 0.02 5.63 10.95
CA ILE A 136 0.83 5.66 12.17
C ILE A 136 2.26 5.30 11.76
N LEU A 137 3.19 6.21 11.97
CA LEU A 137 4.62 5.97 11.73
C LEU A 137 5.19 5.01 12.78
N ALA A 138 6.32 4.39 12.48
CA ALA A 138 7.02 3.49 13.42
C ALA A 138 7.44 4.19 14.73
N ASP A 139 7.57 5.51 14.74
CA ASP A 139 7.84 6.33 15.94
C ASP A 139 6.58 6.64 16.77
N GLY A 140 5.40 6.18 16.33
CA GLY A 140 4.11 6.45 16.97
C GLY A 140 3.41 7.72 16.49
N THR A 141 4.02 8.51 15.60
CA THR A 141 3.41 9.73 15.05
C THR A 141 2.19 9.39 14.20
N ILE A 142 1.07 10.06 14.45
CA ILE A 142 -0.16 9.94 13.68
C ILE A 142 -0.18 11.04 12.61
N VAL A 143 -0.27 10.64 11.34
CA VAL A 143 -0.50 11.55 10.20
C VAL A 143 -1.88 11.26 9.61
N THR A 144 -2.51 12.28 9.04
CA THR A 144 -3.89 12.19 8.54
C THR A 144 -4.06 12.80 7.15
N ASP A 145 -5.19 12.51 6.52
CA ASP A 145 -5.61 13.10 5.24
C ASP A 145 -4.56 12.95 4.13
N VAL A 146 -4.27 14.03 3.41
CA VAL A 146 -3.31 14.04 2.30
C VAL A 146 -1.89 13.69 2.77
N GLU A 147 -1.52 14.04 4.01
CA GLU A 147 -0.21 13.67 4.53
C GLU A 147 -0.10 12.16 4.74
N ALA A 148 -1.15 11.51 5.25
CA ALA A 148 -1.16 10.06 5.41
C ALA A 148 -0.94 9.36 4.06
N PHE A 149 -1.67 9.77 3.02
CA PHE A 149 -1.46 9.23 1.68
C PHE A 149 -0.06 9.51 1.16
N ARG A 150 0.47 10.73 1.31
CA ARG A 150 1.82 11.06 0.87
C ARG A 150 2.86 10.12 1.48
N ARG A 151 2.81 9.91 2.79
CA ARG A 151 3.75 9.02 3.49
C ARG A 151 3.61 7.57 3.02
N LEU A 152 2.38 7.07 2.88
CA LEU A 152 2.13 5.71 2.39
C LEU A 152 2.69 5.50 0.97
N TYR A 153 2.50 6.46 0.08
CA TYR A 153 2.98 6.40 -1.30
C TYR A 153 4.51 6.45 -1.38
N GLU A 154 5.16 7.23 -0.51
CA GLU A 154 6.62 7.28 -0.40
C GLU A 154 7.21 5.90 -0.04
N GLU A 155 6.59 5.18 0.89
CA GLU A 155 7.03 3.85 1.33
C GLU A 155 6.89 2.76 0.25
N VAL A 156 6.07 2.97 -0.79
CA VAL A 156 5.93 2.06 -1.94
C VAL A 156 6.50 2.63 -3.25
N GLY A 157 7.38 3.64 -3.16
CA GLY A 157 8.09 4.18 -4.33
C GLY A 157 7.24 5.05 -5.26
N LEU A 158 6.06 5.49 -4.82
CA LEU A 158 5.16 6.37 -5.57
C LEU A 158 5.24 7.84 -5.13
N GLY A 159 6.24 8.23 -4.34
CA GLY A 159 6.43 9.61 -3.92
C GLY A 159 6.51 10.61 -5.08
N TRP A 160 6.95 10.17 -6.27
CA TRP A 160 6.99 10.99 -7.49
C TRP A 160 5.59 11.44 -7.96
N VAL A 161 4.55 10.65 -7.75
CA VAL A 161 3.16 11.00 -8.11
C VAL A 161 2.76 12.28 -7.40
N TYR A 162 3.05 12.36 -6.10
CA TYR A 162 2.79 13.55 -5.30
C TYR A 162 3.68 14.73 -5.69
N ALA A 163 4.94 14.50 -6.06
CA ALA A 163 5.83 15.56 -6.54
C ALA A 163 5.27 16.24 -7.79
N VAL A 164 4.67 15.48 -8.73
CA VAL A 164 4.01 16.03 -9.93
C VAL A 164 2.78 16.85 -9.55
N THR A 165 1.98 16.40 -8.58
CA THR A 165 0.77 17.15 -8.16
C THR A 165 1.08 18.49 -7.49
N LYS A 166 2.30 18.70 -6.98
CA LYS A 166 2.74 19.99 -6.40
C LYS A 166 3.04 21.06 -7.45
N TYR A 167 3.07 20.72 -8.73
CA TYR A 167 3.20 21.71 -9.79
C TYR A 167 1.93 22.58 -9.83
N GLU A 168 2.09 23.89 -9.68
CA GLU A 168 0.99 24.84 -9.38
C GLU A 168 -0.19 24.78 -10.38
N PRO A 169 0.04 24.64 -11.70
CA PRO A 169 -1.03 24.40 -12.67
C PRO A 169 -1.79 23.07 -12.47
N VAL A 170 -1.08 22.00 -12.10
CA VAL A 170 -1.66 20.66 -11.90
C VAL A 170 -2.47 20.61 -10.61
N SER A 171 -1.96 21.24 -9.54
CA SER A 171 -2.64 21.34 -8.25
C SER A 171 -4.03 21.99 -8.39
N THR A 172 -4.12 23.10 -9.14
CA THR A 172 -5.40 23.80 -9.35
C THR A 172 -6.44 22.93 -10.05
N ILE A 173 -6.04 22.20 -11.09
CA ILE A 173 -6.95 21.30 -11.82
C ILE A 173 -7.33 20.11 -10.93
N ALA A 174 -6.37 19.51 -10.23
CA ALA A 174 -6.61 18.39 -9.34
C ALA A 174 -7.60 18.76 -8.22
N ASN A 175 -7.45 19.95 -7.61
CA ASN A 175 -8.35 20.43 -6.57
C ASN A 175 -9.77 20.64 -7.08
N ALA A 176 -9.94 21.17 -8.30
CA ALA A 176 -11.26 21.35 -8.92
C ALA A 176 -11.95 20.00 -9.19
N VAL A 177 -11.23 19.04 -9.77
CA VAL A 177 -11.74 17.68 -10.02
C VAL A 177 -12.07 16.98 -8.70
N TYR A 178 -11.20 17.11 -7.70
CA TYR A 178 -11.39 16.51 -6.39
C TYR A 178 -12.60 17.08 -5.65
N GLY A 179 -12.87 18.38 -5.73
CA GLY A 179 -14.05 18.99 -5.12
C GLY A 179 -15.37 18.44 -5.67
N VAL A 180 -15.43 18.18 -6.98
CA VAL A 180 -16.57 17.52 -7.62
C VAL A 180 -16.69 16.08 -7.14
N TRP A 181 -15.60 15.30 -7.21
CA TRP A 181 -15.61 13.91 -6.76
C TRP A 181 -15.99 13.76 -5.28
N ALA A 182 -15.46 14.60 -4.40
CA ALA A 182 -15.73 14.56 -2.97
C ALA A 182 -17.21 14.78 -2.64
N LYS A 183 -17.91 15.63 -3.42
CA LYS A 183 -19.36 15.87 -3.28
C LYS A 183 -20.19 14.65 -3.66
N TYR A 184 -19.80 13.92 -4.71
CA TYR A 184 -20.55 12.77 -5.23
C TYR A 184 -20.08 11.41 -4.69
N ARG A 185 -19.00 11.35 -3.89
CA ARG A 185 -18.36 10.08 -3.51
C ARG A 185 -19.28 9.11 -2.76
N MET A 186 -20.19 9.61 -1.92
CA MET A 186 -21.08 8.76 -1.11
C MET A 186 -22.20 8.17 -1.97
N GLU A 187 -22.75 8.95 -2.90
CA GLU A 187 -23.76 8.50 -3.87
C GLU A 187 -23.16 7.48 -4.86
N VAL A 188 -21.94 7.73 -5.34
CA VAL A 188 -21.24 6.84 -6.27
C VAL A 188 -20.85 5.51 -5.63
N THR A 189 -20.71 5.47 -4.30
CA THR A 189 -20.37 4.23 -3.57
C THR A 189 -21.56 3.50 -2.98
N GLY A 190 -22.76 4.08 -3.02
CA GLY A 190 -23.99 3.45 -2.50
C GLY A 190 -23.93 3.15 -1.00
N ARG A 191 -23.13 3.89 -0.24
CA ARG A 191 -22.88 3.62 1.18
C ARG A 191 -23.79 4.46 2.08
N PRO A 192 -24.34 3.91 3.18
CA PRO A 192 -25.07 4.70 4.17
C PRO A 192 -24.17 5.78 4.80
N PRO A 193 -24.77 6.88 5.30
CA PRO A 193 -24.02 7.93 5.94
C PRO A 193 -23.33 7.43 7.22
N LEU A 194 -22.28 8.13 7.65
CA LEU A 194 -21.42 7.69 8.75
C LEU A 194 -22.20 7.50 10.06
N GLU A 195 -23.23 8.32 10.30
CA GLU A 195 -24.10 8.18 11.48
C GLU A 195 -24.80 6.82 11.56
N GLU A 196 -25.26 6.27 10.44
CA GLU A 196 -25.94 4.96 10.40
C GLU A 196 -24.95 3.82 10.68
N ILE A 197 -23.72 3.93 10.20
CA ILE A 197 -22.67 2.93 10.44
C ILE A 197 -22.29 2.90 11.93
N PHE A 198 -22.18 4.08 12.55
CA PHE A 198 -21.92 4.17 13.98
C PHE A 198 -23.09 3.62 14.81
N ALA A 199 -24.32 3.94 14.44
CA ALA A 199 -25.52 3.40 15.10
C ALA A 199 -25.59 1.87 15.00
N ALA A 200 -25.37 1.30 13.82
CA ALA A 200 -25.39 -0.15 13.60
C ALA A 200 -24.31 -0.88 14.42
N ARG A 201 -23.11 -0.30 14.55
CA ARG A 201 -22.02 -0.90 15.34
C ARG A 201 -22.29 -0.83 16.84
N ARG A 202 -22.89 0.25 17.34
CA ARG A 202 -23.32 0.36 18.75
C ARG A 202 -24.38 -0.69 19.07
N GLN A 203 -25.42 -0.81 18.24
CA GLN A 203 -26.47 -1.83 18.41
C GLN A 203 -25.91 -3.26 18.38
N ALA A 204 -24.95 -3.54 17.49
CA ALA A 204 -24.28 -4.85 17.43
C ALA A 204 -23.38 -5.14 18.65
N GLY A 205 -22.85 -4.10 19.30
CA GLY A 205 -22.12 -4.21 20.57
C GLY A 205 -23.07 -4.49 21.74
N GLU A 206 -24.15 -3.73 21.85
CA GLU A 206 -25.19 -3.92 22.87
C GLU A 206 -25.81 -5.32 22.81
N CYS A 207 -26.09 -5.84 21.61
CA CYS A 207 -26.61 -7.21 21.44
C CYS A 207 -25.58 -8.34 21.72
N LYS A 208 -24.30 -8.04 21.96
CA LYS A 208 -23.30 -9.04 22.37
C LYS A 208 -23.21 -9.19 23.89
N ASP A 209 -23.42 -8.10 24.62
CA ASP A 209 -23.31 -8.09 26.07
C ASP A 209 -24.59 -8.61 26.74
N ASP A 210 -25.73 -8.50 26.05
CA ASP A 210 -27.00 -9.09 26.46
C ASP A 210 -27.28 -10.38 25.66
N LYS A 211 -27.48 -11.52 26.34
CA LYS A 211 -27.97 -12.79 25.76
C LYS A 211 -29.40 -12.70 25.17
N ALA A 212 -29.84 -11.54 24.69
CA ALA A 212 -31.24 -11.18 24.50
C ALA A 212 -31.55 -10.45 23.20
N CYS A 213 -30.71 -10.53 22.16
CA CYS A 213 -31.15 -10.13 20.82
C CYS A 213 -32.11 -11.22 20.26
N LYS A 214 -33.34 -11.29 20.80
CA LYS A 214 -34.46 -12.08 20.24
C LYS A 214 -35.15 -11.24 19.17
N MET A 215 -35.22 -11.80 17.96
CA MET A 215 -36.11 -11.35 16.88
C MET A 215 -37.58 -11.57 17.25
#